data_AF-A0A966WJC6-F1
#
_entry.id   AF-A0A966WJC6-F1
#
_cell.length_a   1.000
_cell.length_b   1.000
_cell.length_c   1.000
_cell.angle_alpha   90.00
_cell.angle_beta   90.00
_cell.angle_gamma   90.00
#
_symmetry.space_group_name_H-M   'P 1'
#
loop_
_entity.id
_entity.type
_entity.pdbx_description
1 polymer ?
#
loop_
_entity_poly.entity_id
_entity_poly.type
_entity_poly.pdbx_seq_one_letter_code
_entity_poly.pdbx_strand_id
1 'polypeptide(L)'
;TFFVSPDYLSVGNDQDWARVSLTAKGAAKALSMLDCFAPTPRLVDLIYQQASSKLVPVPLYAHRDSTPVMWHHHLIIEGQRKQQKGLIAGIKKDIVFVNDKGDSVLANRVGIYGWHKPDARPIQPFYQGHVWWYADYSHGLRLVSRQLKVGRTWTTIEALLRDSTMRASLF
;
A
#
# COMPACT_ATOMS: atom_id res chain seq x y z
N THR A 1 -2.42 15.50 9.59
CA THR A 1 -1.62 14.31 9.95
C THR A 1 -2.46 13.07 9.81
N PHE A 2 -1.96 12.06 9.12
CA PHE A 2 -2.57 10.73 9.02
C PHE A 2 -1.61 9.69 9.59
N PHE A 3 -2.15 8.53 9.99
CA PHE A 3 -1.38 7.47 10.65
C PHE A 3 -1.36 6.23 9.77
N VAL A 4 -0.18 5.61 9.64
CA VAL A 4 0.02 4.45 8.77
C VAL A 4 0.77 3.36 9.51
N SER A 5 0.50 2.12 9.11
CA SER A 5 1.32 0.97 9.47
C SER A 5 2.78 1.18 9.03
N PRO A 6 3.77 0.90 9.90
CA PRO A 6 5.18 1.15 9.61
C PRO A 6 5.70 0.28 8.46
N ASP A 7 5.07 -0.87 8.22
CA ASP A 7 5.34 -1.79 7.09
C ASP A 7 4.03 -2.20 6.42
N TYR A 8 4.11 -2.94 5.32
CA TYR A 8 2.96 -3.59 4.69
C TYR A 8 2.42 -4.73 5.57
N LEU A 9 1.14 -5.05 5.40
CA LEU A 9 0.50 -6.16 6.09
C LEU A 9 1.34 -7.43 5.96
N SER A 10 1.62 -8.03 7.11
CA SER A 10 2.46 -9.22 7.24
C SER A 10 1.74 -10.26 8.10
N VAL A 11 2.08 -11.52 7.90
CA VAL A 11 1.52 -12.66 8.64
C VAL A 11 2.66 -13.45 9.26
N GLY A 12 2.50 -13.86 10.53
CA GLY A 12 3.48 -14.63 11.28
C GLY A 12 3.59 -14.18 12.73
N ASN A 13 4.75 -14.40 13.33
CA ASN A 13 5.14 -13.93 14.66
C ASN A 13 6.41 -13.07 14.59
N ASP A 14 6.90 -12.58 15.73
CA ASP A 14 8.06 -11.67 15.78
C ASP A 14 9.36 -12.24 15.21
N GLN A 15 9.50 -13.57 15.16
CA GLN A 15 10.68 -14.29 14.67
C GLN A 15 10.52 -14.83 13.25
N ASP A 16 9.29 -15.18 12.85
CA ASP A 16 8.99 -15.78 11.55
C ASP A 16 7.71 -15.17 10.97
N TRP A 17 7.89 -14.28 10.00
CA TRP A 17 6.81 -13.53 9.36
C TRP A 17 7.15 -13.21 7.90
N ALA A 18 6.12 -12.99 7.10
CA ALA A 18 6.26 -12.57 5.70
C ALA A 18 5.33 -11.41 5.38
N ARG A 19 5.78 -10.52 4.48
CA ARG A 19 4.89 -9.54 3.82
C ARG A 19 4.01 -10.30 2.85
N VAL A 20 2.70 -10.15 2.94
CA VAL A 20 1.75 -10.90 2.11
C VAL A 20 1.18 -10.03 1.00
N SER A 21 1.09 -10.62 -0.19
CA SER A 21 0.42 -10.01 -1.33
C SER A 21 -1.02 -10.51 -1.37
N LEU A 22 -1.98 -9.58 -1.46
CA LEU A 22 -3.40 -9.89 -1.44
C LEU A 22 -4.08 -9.49 -2.76
N THR A 23 -5.14 -10.22 -3.08
CA THR A 23 -6.11 -9.80 -4.09
C THR A 23 -6.86 -8.55 -3.61
N ALA A 24 -7.53 -7.82 -4.51
CA ALA A 24 -8.31 -6.65 -4.13
C ALA A 24 -9.38 -6.98 -3.08
N LYS A 25 -10.06 -8.13 -3.23
CA LYS A 25 -11.06 -8.58 -2.26
C LYS A 25 -10.44 -8.96 -0.91
N GLY A 26 -9.28 -9.62 -0.92
CA GLY A 26 -8.53 -9.92 0.30
C GLY A 26 -8.12 -8.65 1.04
N ALA A 27 -7.61 -7.67 0.30
CA ALA A 27 -7.23 -6.37 0.84
C ALA A 27 -8.43 -5.60 1.42
N ALA A 28 -9.56 -5.54 0.70
CA ALA A 28 -10.78 -4.91 1.19
C ALA A 28 -11.29 -5.56 2.49
N LYS A 29 -11.26 -6.89 2.58
CA LYS A 29 -11.63 -7.62 3.80
C LYS A 29 -10.68 -7.29 4.96
N ALA A 30 -9.37 -7.30 4.73
CA ALA A 30 -8.39 -6.97 5.75
C ALA A 30 -8.54 -5.53 6.26
N LEU A 31 -8.71 -4.56 5.35
CA LEU A 31 -8.93 -3.15 5.70
C LEU A 31 -10.19 -2.96 6.55
N SER A 32 -11.30 -3.61 6.18
CA SER A 32 -12.54 -3.58 6.95
C SER A 32 -12.38 -4.15 8.35
N MET A 33 -11.73 -5.32 8.49
CA MET A 33 -11.50 -5.97 9.78
C MET A 33 -10.58 -5.17 10.71
N LEU A 34 -9.65 -4.38 10.14
CA LEU A 34 -8.64 -3.63 10.88
C LEU A 34 -9.02 -2.15 11.06
N ASP A 35 -10.25 -1.75 10.72
CA ASP A 35 -10.72 -0.35 10.74
C ASP A 35 -9.70 0.61 10.06
N CYS A 36 -9.27 0.22 8.85
CA CYS A 36 -8.29 0.94 8.05
C CYS A 36 -8.82 1.22 6.63
N PHE A 37 -8.11 2.05 5.87
CA PHE A 37 -8.34 2.26 4.44
C PHE A 37 -7.04 2.18 3.63
N ALA A 38 -7.17 1.92 2.32
CA ALA A 38 -6.05 1.91 1.39
C ALA A 38 -5.58 3.34 1.10
N PRO A 39 -4.27 3.61 0.99
CA PRO A 39 -3.80 4.94 0.64
C PRO A 39 -4.25 5.34 -0.77
N THR A 40 -4.31 6.64 -1.05
CA THR A 40 -4.36 7.17 -2.42
C THR A 40 -2.94 7.26 -2.98
N PRO A 41 -2.72 7.39 -4.30
CA PRO A 41 -1.39 7.62 -4.86
C PRO A 41 -0.63 8.77 -4.18
N ARG A 42 -1.32 9.87 -3.92
CA ARG A 42 -0.77 11.02 -3.18
C ARG A 42 -0.34 10.67 -1.76
N LEU A 43 -1.15 9.89 -1.02
CA LEU A 43 -0.76 9.41 0.30
C LEU A 43 0.46 8.48 0.23
N VAL A 44 0.56 7.63 -0.80
CA VAL A 44 1.75 6.77 -1.00
C VAL A 44 3.00 7.63 -1.21
N ASP A 45 2.92 8.71 -2.00
CA ASP A 45 4.05 9.64 -2.18
C ASP A 45 4.47 10.31 -0.87
N LEU A 46 3.49 10.78 -0.07
CA LEU A 46 3.75 11.38 1.23
C LEU A 46 4.35 10.36 2.23
N ILE A 47 3.85 9.12 2.23
CA ILE A 47 4.43 8.02 3.02
C ILE A 47 5.88 7.79 2.62
N TYR A 48 6.16 7.72 1.32
CA TYR A 48 7.53 7.56 0.83
C TYR A 48 8.42 8.71 1.29
N GLN A 49 7.99 9.96 1.13
CA GLN A 49 8.78 11.13 1.55
C GLN A 49 9.16 11.06 3.04
N GLN A 50 8.21 10.67 3.90
CA GLN A 50 8.39 10.60 5.35
C GLN A 50 9.06 9.30 5.84
N ALA A 51 9.25 8.29 4.99
CA ALA A 51 9.85 7.02 5.37
C ALA A 51 11.33 7.18 5.76
N SER A 52 11.71 6.57 6.88
CA SER A 52 13.11 6.50 7.33
C SER A 52 13.89 5.42 6.57
N SER A 53 13.21 4.37 6.11
CA SER A 53 13.80 3.29 5.32
C SER A 53 13.23 3.29 3.90
N LYS A 54 14.08 3.63 2.93
CA LYS A 54 13.76 3.68 1.49
C LYS A 54 14.70 2.72 0.77
N LEU A 55 14.22 1.51 0.46
CA LEU A 55 15.05 0.48 -0.15
C LEU A 55 14.91 0.50 -1.67
N VAL A 56 15.89 -0.08 -2.37
CA VAL A 56 15.88 -0.09 -3.83
C VAL A 56 14.89 -1.18 -4.31
N PRO A 57 13.95 -0.85 -5.20
CA PRO A 57 13.09 -1.83 -5.84
C PRO A 57 13.88 -2.94 -6.56
N VAL A 58 13.46 -4.20 -6.41
CA VAL A 58 14.04 -5.35 -7.12
C VAL A 58 12.94 -6.11 -7.85
N PRO A 59 12.71 -5.83 -9.14
CA PRO A 59 11.73 -6.55 -9.94
C PRO A 59 12.15 -8.00 -10.22
N LEU A 60 11.21 -8.91 -10.00
CA LEU A 60 11.25 -10.32 -10.41
C LEU A 60 10.32 -10.55 -11.61
N TYR A 61 10.73 -11.43 -12.53
CA TYR A 61 10.06 -11.57 -13.82
C TYR A 61 9.32 -12.89 -14.02
N ALA A 62 9.68 -13.96 -13.30
CA ALA A 62 9.10 -15.30 -13.42
C ALA A 62 8.16 -15.64 -12.25
N HIS A 63 7.12 -16.45 -12.53
CA HIS A 63 6.17 -17.02 -11.54
C HIS A 63 5.65 -16.01 -10.51
N ARG A 64 5.28 -14.82 -11.00
CA ARG A 64 5.07 -13.63 -10.17
C ARG A 64 3.94 -13.76 -9.15
N ASP A 65 2.97 -14.62 -9.43
CA ASP A 65 1.78 -14.92 -8.62
C ASP A 65 1.99 -16.12 -7.66
N SER A 66 3.18 -16.71 -7.63
CA SER A 66 3.46 -17.89 -6.80
C SER A 66 3.95 -17.52 -5.39
N THR A 67 3.49 -18.27 -4.38
CA THR A 67 3.93 -18.11 -2.99
C THR A 67 5.45 -18.19 -2.81
N PRO A 68 6.19 -19.10 -3.49
CA PRO A 68 7.66 -19.11 -3.41
C PRO A 68 8.30 -17.80 -3.86
N VAL A 69 7.78 -17.15 -4.91
CA VAL A 69 8.30 -15.86 -5.39
C VAL A 69 7.92 -14.71 -4.44
N MET A 70 6.74 -14.76 -3.82
CA MET A 70 6.34 -13.82 -2.77
C MET A 70 7.30 -13.88 -1.58
N TRP A 71 7.63 -15.10 -1.12
CA TRP A 71 8.60 -15.34 -0.06
C TRP A 71 10.01 -14.88 -0.45
N HIS A 72 10.47 -15.25 -1.65
CA HIS A 72 11.76 -14.81 -2.17
C HIS A 72 11.89 -13.28 -2.19
N HIS A 73 10.86 -12.56 -2.64
CA HIS A 73 10.86 -11.11 -2.61
C HIS A 73 10.81 -10.53 -1.19
N HIS A 74 10.14 -11.20 -0.23
CA HIS A 74 10.22 -10.83 1.18
C HIS A 74 11.67 -10.91 1.68
N LEU A 75 12.39 -12.00 1.38
CA LEU A 75 13.79 -12.16 1.76
C LEU A 75 14.72 -11.12 1.12
N ILE A 76 14.50 -10.75 -0.15
CA ILE A 76 15.25 -9.67 -0.80
C ILE A 76 15.08 -8.35 -0.05
N ILE A 77 13.84 -8.02 0.35
CA ILE A 77 13.56 -6.82 1.14
C ILE A 77 14.27 -6.89 2.49
N GLU A 78 14.18 -8.01 3.22
CA GLU A 78 14.84 -8.14 4.52
C GLU A 78 16.37 -8.06 4.43
N GLY A 79 16.95 -8.65 3.38
CA GLY A 79 18.39 -8.55 3.10
C GLY A 79 18.85 -7.11 2.86
N GLN A 80 18.03 -6.28 2.22
CA GLN A 80 18.29 -4.84 2.09
C GLN A 80 18.00 -4.06 3.38
N ARG A 81 16.91 -4.41 4.08
CA ARG A 81 16.43 -3.72 5.29
C ARG A 81 17.45 -3.81 6.42
N LYS A 82 18.20 -4.92 6.53
CA LYS A 82 19.24 -5.12 7.55
C LYS A 82 18.78 -4.72 8.96
N GLN A 83 17.59 -5.18 9.36
CA GLN A 83 16.97 -4.89 10.66
C GLN A 83 16.66 -3.41 10.96
N GLN A 84 16.82 -2.48 10.01
CA GLN A 84 16.42 -1.09 10.18
C GLN A 84 14.95 -0.99 10.60
N LYS A 85 14.65 -0.06 11.52
CA LYS A 85 13.31 0.14 12.08
C LYS A 85 12.71 1.46 11.60
N GLY A 86 11.43 1.66 11.89
CA GLY A 86 10.65 2.81 11.45
C GLY A 86 9.85 2.55 10.18
N LEU A 87 9.32 3.62 9.61
CA LEU A 87 8.48 3.57 8.42
C LEU A 87 9.33 3.16 7.20
N ILE A 88 8.99 2.02 6.62
CA ILE A 88 9.59 1.50 5.39
C ILE A 88 8.67 1.74 4.20
N ALA A 89 9.21 2.25 3.10
CA ALA A 89 8.48 2.52 1.86
C ALA A 89 9.34 2.24 0.62
N GLY A 90 8.71 2.27 -0.56
CA GLY A 90 9.39 2.05 -1.84
C GLY A 90 9.72 0.58 -2.14
N ILE A 91 9.13 -0.37 -1.41
CA ILE A 91 9.47 -1.82 -1.51
C ILE A 91 8.38 -2.68 -2.15
N LYS A 92 7.17 -2.14 -2.34
CA LYS A 92 6.02 -2.79 -2.97
C LYS A 92 5.24 -1.75 -3.78
N LYS A 93 4.40 -2.23 -4.71
CA LYS A 93 3.29 -1.47 -5.28
C LYS A 93 2.18 -1.48 -4.24
N ASP A 94 1.84 -0.32 -3.71
CA ASP A 94 0.73 -0.16 -2.78
C ASP A 94 -0.57 -0.47 -3.52
N ILE A 95 -1.41 -1.31 -2.91
CA ILE A 95 -2.83 -1.38 -3.27
C ILE A 95 -3.44 -0.05 -2.83
N VAL A 96 -3.95 0.71 -3.79
CA VAL A 96 -4.48 2.05 -3.56
C VAL A 96 -5.99 2.10 -3.69
N PHE A 97 -6.58 3.10 -3.03
CA PHE A 97 -7.98 3.44 -3.23
C PHE A 97 -8.25 3.77 -4.70
N VAL A 98 -9.39 3.27 -5.18
CA VAL A 98 -9.93 3.56 -6.50
C VAL A 98 -11.25 4.29 -6.32
N ASN A 99 -11.40 5.46 -6.97
CA ASN A 99 -12.72 6.05 -7.19
C ASN A 99 -13.27 5.50 -8.52
N ASP A 100 -14.11 4.48 -8.44
CA ASP A 100 -14.72 3.87 -9.63
C ASP A 100 -15.86 4.71 -10.22
N LYS A 101 -16.34 5.75 -9.50
CA LYS A 101 -17.50 6.58 -9.89
C LYS A 101 -18.72 5.75 -10.33
N GLY A 102 -18.89 4.53 -9.81
CA GLY A 102 -19.97 3.61 -10.20
C GLY A 102 -19.72 2.81 -11.49
N ASP A 103 -18.51 2.85 -12.04
CA ASP A 103 -18.11 1.99 -13.17
C ASP A 103 -17.87 0.55 -12.66
N SER A 104 -18.73 -0.37 -13.08
CA SER A 104 -18.71 -1.77 -12.67
C SER A 104 -17.49 -2.54 -13.16
N VAL A 105 -16.83 -2.10 -14.25
CA VAL A 105 -15.58 -2.67 -14.75
C VAL A 105 -14.43 -2.24 -13.86
N LEU A 106 -14.37 -0.96 -13.47
CA LEU A 106 -13.36 -0.44 -12.54
C LEU A 106 -13.54 -1.02 -11.13
N ALA A 107 -14.77 -1.19 -10.67
CA ALA A 107 -15.08 -1.83 -9.37
C ALA A 107 -14.54 -3.27 -9.27
N ASN A 108 -14.33 -3.94 -10.40
CA ASN A 108 -13.79 -5.30 -10.49
C ASN A 108 -12.28 -5.35 -10.73
N ARG A 109 -11.55 -4.25 -10.50
CA ARG A 109 -10.10 -4.15 -10.72
C ARG A 109 -9.37 -3.68 -9.48
N VAL A 110 -8.10 -4.07 -9.38
CA VAL A 110 -7.18 -3.59 -8.33
C VAL A 110 -6.49 -2.33 -8.82
N GLY A 111 -6.52 -1.27 -8.01
CA GLY A 111 -5.66 -0.10 -8.20
C GLY A 111 -4.32 -0.32 -7.50
N ILE A 112 -3.23 -0.11 -8.22
CA ILE A 112 -1.86 -0.20 -7.69
C ILE A 112 -1.03 1.01 -8.08
N TYR A 113 -0.15 1.45 -7.19
CA TYR A 113 0.74 2.59 -7.39
C TYR A 113 2.01 2.47 -6.53
N GLY A 114 3.11 3.08 -6.96
CA GLY A 114 4.29 3.30 -6.12
C GLY A 114 5.48 2.42 -6.49
N TRP A 115 6.02 1.71 -5.49
CA TRP A 115 7.29 0.99 -5.59
C TRP A 115 8.44 1.92 -6.01
N HIS A 116 8.56 3.01 -5.28
CA HIS A 116 9.44 4.14 -5.56
C HIS A 116 10.93 3.78 -5.56
N LYS A 117 11.66 4.34 -6.52
CA LYS A 117 13.12 4.39 -6.52
C LYS A 117 13.63 5.39 -5.48
N PRO A 118 14.92 5.34 -5.09
CA PRO A 118 15.54 6.29 -4.15
C PRO A 118 15.29 7.77 -4.49
N ASP A 119 15.17 8.11 -5.78
CA ASP A 119 14.87 9.45 -6.29
C ASP A 119 13.37 9.84 -6.21
N ALA A 120 12.56 9.10 -5.45
CA ALA A 120 11.12 9.29 -5.27
C ALA A 120 10.28 9.11 -6.53
N ARG A 121 10.81 8.57 -7.63
CA ARG A 121 9.98 8.23 -8.79
C ARG A 121 9.36 6.84 -8.63
N PRO A 122 8.02 6.69 -8.72
CA PRO A 122 7.38 5.38 -8.69
C PRO A 122 7.77 4.57 -9.94
N ILE A 123 8.16 3.30 -9.79
CA ILE A 123 8.30 2.42 -10.97
C ILE A 123 6.94 1.91 -11.45
N GLN A 124 5.93 1.95 -10.58
CA GLN A 124 4.54 1.67 -10.91
C GLN A 124 3.74 2.99 -10.89
N PRO A 125 3.53 3.64 -12.05
CA PRO A 125 2.48 4.65 -12.20
C PRO A 125 1.11 4.07 -11.82
N PHE A 126 0.12 4.93 -11.60
CA PHE A 126 -1.21 4.46 -11.25
C PHE A 126 -1.72 3.52 -12.34
N TYR A 127 -2.06 2.30 -11.93
CA TYR A 127 -2.53 1.27 -12.83
C TYR A 127 -3.71 0.55 -12.21
N GLN A 128 -4.76 0.42 -13.00
CA GLN A 128 -5.98 -0.26 -12.61
C GLN A 128 -6.48 -1.20 -13.72
N GLY A 129 -5.55 -1.89 -14.38
CA GLY A 129 -5.87 -2.83 -15.44
C GLY A 129 -5.97 -4.28 -14.97
N HIS A 130 -5.52 -4.62 -13.76
CA HIS A 130 -5.60 -5.98 -13.25
C HIS A 130 -6.98 -6.28 -12.65
N VAL A 131 -7.53 -7.44 -12.96
CA VAL A 131 -8.79 -7.96 -12.39
C VAL A 131 -8.66 -8.17 -10.87
N TRP A 132 -9.78 -8.13 -10.15
CA TRP A 132 -9.78 -8.14 -8.68
C TRP A 132 -9.12 -9.37 -8.02
N TRP A 133 -9.07 -10.50 -8.73
CA TRP A 133 -8.45 -11.74 -8.24
C TRP A 133 -6.96 -11.85 -8.56
N TYR A 134 -6.41 -10.92 -9.33
CA TYR A 134 -4.98 -10.90 -9.61
C TYR A 134 -4.20 -10.35 -8.42
N ALA A 135 -3.13 -11.05 -8.04
CA ALA A 135 -2.13 -10.57 -7.12
C ALA A 135 -0.78 -11.14 -7.52
N ASP A 136 0.27 -10.34 -7.41
CA ASP A 136 1.65 -10.78 -7.61
C ASP A 136 2.51 -10.39 -6.41
N TYR A 137 3.75 -10.89 -6.38
CA TYR A 137 4.73 -10.62 -5.33
C TYR A 137 4.96 -9.14 -5.05
N SER A 138 4.68 -8.26 -5.99
CA SER A 138 4.95 -6.83 -5.85
C SER A 138 3.83 -6.08 -5.15
N HIS A 139 2.63 -6.67 -4.98
CA HIS A 139 1.53 -6.05 -4.26
C HIS A 139 1.83 -5.96 -2.75
N GLY A 140 1.56 -4.79 -2.17
CA GLY A 140 1.63 -4.55 -0.73
C GLY A 140 0.39 -3.83 -0.22
N LEU A 141 -0.17 -4.30 0.89
CA LEU A 141 -1.27 -3.62 1.56
C LEU A 141 -0.73 -2.72 2.69
N ARG A 142 -0.77 -1.40 2.47
CA ARG A 142 -0.50 -0.41 3.51
C ARG A 142 -1.79 -0.10 4.25
N LEU A 143 -1.77 -0.23 5.56
CA LEU A 143 -2.91 0.15 6.41
C LEU A 143 -2.79 1.63 6.78
N VAL A 144 -3.79 2.43 6.41
CA VAL A 144 -3.94 3.82 6.87
C VAL A 144 -5.11 3.88 7.85
N SER A 145 -4.89 4.49 9.02
CA SER A 145 -5.93 4.62 10.04
C SER A 145 -7.08 5.49 9.55
N ARG A 146 -8.31 5.08 9.82
CA ARG A 146 -9.52 5.87 9.50
C ARG A 146 -9.62 7.15 10.33
N GLN A 147 -8.97 7.19 11.50
CA GLN A 147 -8.84 8.38 12.33
C GLN A 147 -7.59 9.16 11.97
N LEU A 148 -7.74 10.49 11.87
CA LEU A 148 -6.65 11.38 11.50
C LEU A 148 -6.86 12.76 12.11
N LYS A 149 -5.84 13.63 12.05
CA LYS A 149 -5.90 14.99 12.59
C LYS A 149 -5.85 16.05 11.51
N VAL A 150 -6.75 17.03 11.60
CA VAL A 150 -6.67 18.32 10.89
C VAL A 150 -6.36 19.39 11.93
N GLY A 151 -5.15 19.96 11.85
CA GLY A 151 -4.61 20.76 12.96
C GLY A 151 -4.53 19.94 14.24
N ARG A 152 -5.28 20.36 15.26
CA ARG A 152 -5.36 19.67 16.57
C ARG A 152 -6.62 18.81 16.75
N THR A 153 -7.54 18.84 15.79
CA THR A 153 -8.85 18.18 15.90
C THR A 153 -8.80 16.81 15.25
N TRP A 154 -9.32 15.81 15.96
CA TRP A 154 -9.55 14.46 15.42
C TRP A 154 -10.74 14.46 14.48
N THR A 155 -10.61 13.75 13.37
CA THR A 155 -11.66 13.53 12.37
C THR A 155 -11.51 12.15 11.73
N THR A 156 -12.45 11.78 10.87
CA THR A 156 -12.38 10.54 10.08
C THR A 156 -12.19 10.81 8.60
N ILE A 157 -11.72 9.80 7.87
CA ILE A 157 -11.61 9.87 6.41
C ILE A 157 -12.97 10.14 5.75
N GLU A 158 -14.07 9.58 6.24
CA GLU A 158 -15.42 9.83 5.72
C GLU A 158 -15.82 11.29 5.85
N ALA A 159 -15.54 11.90 7.01
CA ALA A 159 -15.85 13.30 7.24
C ALA A 159 -15.04 14.20 6.28
N LEU A 160 -13.76 13.86 6.04
CA LEU A 160 -12.94 14.59 5.07
C LEU A 160 -13.41 14.40 3.63
N LEU A 161 -13.85 13.20 3.25
CA LEU A 161 -14.31 12.92 1.89
C LEU A 161 -15.62 13.64 1.54
N ARG A 162 -16.41 14.06 2.55
CA ARG A 162 -17.61 14.88 2.37
C ARG A 162 -17.29 16.36 2.10
N ASP A 163 -16.11 16.82 2.50
CA ASP A 163 -15.61 18.17 2.18
C ASP A 163 -14.88 18.14 0.83
N SER A 164 -15.35 18.94 -0.14
CA SER A 164 -14.82 18.93 -1.50
C SER A 164 -13.35 19.38 -1.59
N THR A 165 -12.94 20.32 -0.74
CA THR A 165 -11.57 20.85 -0.68
C THR A 165 -10.63 19.83 -0.05
N MET A 166 -11.04 19.24 1.07
CA MET A 166 -10.24 18.22 1.74
C MET A 166 -10.14 16.95 0.91
N ARG A 167 -11.22 16.55 0.24
CA ARG A 167 -11.19 15.45 -0.74
C ARG A 167 -10.14 15.70 -1.83
N ALA A 168 -10.12 16.89 -2.45
CA ALA A 168 -9.12 17.23 -3.46
C ALA A 168 -7.67 17.23 -2.92
N SER A 169 -7.49 17.42 -1.61
CA SER A 169 -6.16 17.35 -0.97
C SER A 169 -5.67 15.92 -0.70
N LEU A 170 -6.57 14.93 -0.74
CA LEU A 170 -6.25 13.52 -0.49
C LEU A 170 -6.01 12.73 -1.77
N PHE A 171 -6.53 13.20 -2.90
CA PHE A 171 -6.31 12.63 -4.23
C PHE A 171 -5.31 13.47 -5.03
#